data_AF-Q0AWS5-F1
#
_entry.id   AF-Q0AWS5-F1
#
_cell.length_a   1.000
_cell.length_b   1.000
_cell.length_c   1.000
_cell.angle_alpha   90.00
_cell.angle_beta   90.00
_cell.angle_gamma   90.00
#
_symmetry.space_group_name_H-M   'P 1'
#
loop_
_entity.id
_entity.type
_entity.pdbx_description
1 polymer ?
#
loop_
_entity_poly.entity_id
_entity_poly.type
_entity_poly.pdbx_seq_one_letter_code
_entity_poly.pdbx_strand_id
1 'polypeptide(L)'
;MGHIVAIVRLAMGPGVLGNCTHEPNTPGAIAGANLFWAEAGFNPRDTVEKTEASRGFNIKKCQDIFKEAEFPVLQGPSVFFARD
;
A
#
# COMPACT_ATOMS: atom_id res chain seq x y z
N MET A 1 -13.87 -4.91 0.52
CA MET A 1 -12.80 -4.73 1.53
C MET A 1 -12.66 -3.29 2.05
N GLY A 2 -13.00 -2.23 1.29
CA GLY A 2 -12.82 -0.84 1.76
C GLY A 2 -13.48 -0.48 3.10
N HIS A 3 -14.67 -1.00 3.40
CA HIS A 3 -15.34 -0.74 4.69
C HIS A 3 -14.52 -1.26 5.91
N ILE A 4 -13.84 -2.40 5.78
CA ILE A 4 -12.96 -2.92 6.84
C ILE A 4 -11.77 -1.97 7.04
N VAL A 5 -11.15 -1.52 5.94
CA VAL A 5 -10.02 -0.57 5.99
C VAL A 5 -10.42 0.73 6.67
N ALA A 6 -11.61 1.26 6.37
CA ALA A 6 -12.13 2.47 6.98
C ALA A 6 -12.36 2.30 8.49
N ILE A 7 -13.00 1.21 8.90
CA ILE A 7 -13.25 0.90 10.32
C ILE A 7 -11.92 0.78 11.08
N VAL A 8 -10.96 0.05 10.52
CA VAL A 8 -9.62 -0.10 11.13
C VAL A 8 -8.92 1.26 11.22
N ARG A 9 -8.97 2.09 10.17
CA ARG A 9 -8.35 3.42 10.18
C ARG A 9 -8.91 4.30 11.31
N LEU A 10 -10.22 4.27 11.52
CA LEU A 10 -10.88 5.01 12.60
C LEU A 10 -10.54 4.44 13.97
N ALA A 11 -10.55 3.12 14.13
CA ALA A 11 -10.30 2.44 15.40
C ALA A 11 -8.85 2.62 15.90
N MET A 12 -7.87 2.62 14.99
CA MET A 12 -6.46 2.75 15.34
C MET A 12 -6.06 4.19 15.72
N GLY A 13 -6.89 5.19 15.40
CA GLY A 13 -6.62 6.59 15.71
C GLY A 13 -5.42 7.18 14.95
N PRO A 14 -5.06 8.45 15.24
CA PRO A 14 -4.03 9.17 14.48
C PRO A 14 -2.59 8.73 14.78
N GLY A 15 -2.36 8.00 15.89
CA GLY A 15 -1.01 7.58 16.30
C GLY A 15 -0.41 6.46 15.44
N VAL A 16 -1.24 5.77 14.65
CA VAL A 16 -0.77 4.73 13.73
C VAL A 16 -0.49 5.33 12.37
N LEU A 17 0.80 5.39 12.00
CA LEU A 17 1.25 6.07 10.79
C LEU A 17 0.90 5.31 9.50
N GLY A 18 0.90 3.97 9.54
CA GLY A 18 0.69 3.11 8.36
C GLY A 18 -0.57 2.25 8.47
N ASN A 19 -1.33 2.18 7.37
CA ASN A 19 -2.49 1.31 7.21
C ASN A 19 -2.50 0.75 5.78
N CYS A 20 -2.77 -0.54 5.62
CA CYS A 20 -2.69 -1.22 4.33
C CYS A 20 -3.92 -2.10 4.04
N THR A 21 -4.09 -2.45 2.77
CA THR A 21 -4.97 -3.53 2.32
C THR A 21 -4.09 -4.63 1.71
N HIS A 22 -4.50 -5.88 1.87
CA HIS A 22 -3.76 -7.03 1.32
C HIS A 22 -3.62 -6.93 -0.20
N GLU A 23 -4.72 -6.60 -0.89
CA GLU A 23 -4.71 -6.38 -2.34
C GLU A 23 -4.84 -4.87 -2.60
N PRO A 24 -3.89 -4.21 -3.28
CA PRO A 24 -4.00 -2.79 -3.60
C PRO A 24 -5.22 -2.53 -4.48
N ASN A 25 -6.06 -1.57 -4.09
CA ASN A 25 -7.26 -1.19 -4.83
C ASN A 25 -7.70 0.24 -4.46
N THR A 26 -8.37 0.91 -5.40
CA THR A 26 -8.82 2.31 -5.25
C THR A 26 -9.76 2.51 -4.05
N PRO A 27 -10.78 1.66 -3.82
CA PRO A 27 -11.63 1.80 -2.64
C PRO A 27 -10.88 1.69 -1.31
N GLY A 28 -9.82 0.88 -1.25
CA GLY A 28 -8.94 0.75 -0.09
C GLY A 28 -8.13 2.02 0.18
N ALA A 29 -7.58 2.64 -0.87
CA ALA A 29 -6.91 3.94 -0.76
C ALA A 29 -7.86 5.01 -0.22
N ILE A 30 -9.06 5.13 -0.82
CA ILE A 30 -10.09 6.08 -0.39
C ILE A 30 -10.52 5.82 1.07
N ALA A 31 -10.60 4.55 1.47
CA ALA A 31 -10.94 4.15 2.83
C ALA A 31 -9.83 4.37 3.88
N GLY A 32 -8.67 4.89 3.48
CA GLY A 32 -7.59 5.25 4.41
C GLY A 32 -6.45 4.23 4.50
N ALA A 33 -6.27 3.35 3.51
CA ALA A 33 -4.99 2.69 3.30
C ALA A 33 -3.99 3.69 2.70
N ASN A 34 -2.84 3.87 3.34
CA ASN A 34 -1.78 4.77 2.90
C ASN A 34 -0.45 4.05 2.60
N LEU A 35 -0.45 2.72 2.69
CA LEU A 35 0.67 1.86 2.37
C LEU A 35 0.18 0.69 1.50
N PHE A 36 0.81 0.51 0.33
CA PHE A 36 0.63 -0.67 -0.52
C PHE A 36 1.94 -1.43 -0.66
N TRP A 37 1.84 -2.75 -0.65
CA TRP A 37 2.94 -3.64 -0.95
C TRP A 37 2.93 -3.96 -2.44
N ALA A 38 3.98 -3.56 -3.15
CA ALA A 38 4.23 -4.06 -4.50
C ALA A 38 4.78 -5.48 -4.36
N GLU A 39 3.98 -6.48 -4.73
CA GLU A 39 4.33 -7.90 -4.59
C GLU A 39 4.76 -8.54 -5.93
N ALA A 40 4.75 -7.78 -7.02
CA ALA A 40 5.29 -8.22 -8.30
C ALA A 40 6.69 -7.62 -8.53
N GLY A 41 7.67 -8.49 -8.81
CA GLY A 41 9.06 -8.14 -9.09
C GLY A 41 10.04 -8.78 -8.12
N PHE A 42 11.10 -8.07 -7.74
CA PHE A 42 12.11 -8.57 -6.81
C PHE A 42 11.60 -8.43 -5.36
N ASN A 43 11.04 -9.49 -4.80
CA ASN A 43 10.56 -9.52 -3.42
C ASN A 43 11.57 -10.28 -2.55
N PRO A 44 12.14 -9.65 -1.50
CA PRO A 44 13.15 -10.27 -0.65
C PRO A 44 12.64 -11.48 0.16
N ARG A 45 11.33 -11.78 0.11
CA ARG A 45 10.72 -12.99 0.69
C ARG A 45 10.70 -14.19 -0.26
N ASP A 46 10.98 -14.02 -1.55
CA ASP A 46 10.72 -15.05 -2.55
C ASP A 46 11.97 -15.87 -2.89
N THR A 47 11.81 -17.20 -2.84
CA THR A 47 12.77 -18.19 -3.36
C THR A 47 12.69 -18.33 -4.88
N VAL A 48 11.85 -17.52 -5.53
CA VAL A 48 11.56 -17.55 -6.96
C VAL A 48 11.96 -16.21 -7.57
N GLU A 49 12.76 -16.25 -8.63
CA GLU A 49 13.38 -15.07 -9.26
C GLU A 49 12.37 -14.11 -9.91
N LYS A 50 11.16 -14.59 -10.27
CA LYS A 50 10.12 -13.79 -10.94
C LYS A 50 8.74 -14.08 -10.36
N THR A 51 8.12 -13.10 -9.72
CA THR A 51 6.79 -13.23 -9.07
C THR A 51 5.66 -12.55 -9.85
N GLU A 52 5.95 -12.12 -11.08
CA GLU A 52 5.04 -11.32 -11.93
C GLU A 52 3.77 -12.06 -12.35
N ALA A 53 3.75 -13.40 -12.27
CA ALA A 53 2.58 -14.22 -12.56
C ALA A 53 1.60 -14.33 -11.37
N SER A 54 1.95 -13.76 -10.21
CA SER A 54 1.10 -13.76 -9.02
C SER A 54 0.03 -12.65 -9.08
N ARG A 55 -0.85 -12.62 -8.07
CA ARG A 55 -1.97 -11.67 -7.93
C ARG A 55 -1.52 -10.26 -7.49
N GLY A 56 -0.23 -10.06 -7.29
CA GLY A 56 0.38 -8.82 -6.84
C GLY A 56 0.56 -7.80 -7.96
N PHE A 57 0.69 -6.52 -7.59
CA PHE A 57 1.00 -5.44 -8.52
C PHE A 57 2.44 -4.97 -8.41
N ASN A 58 2.97 -4.43 -9.51
CA ASN A 58 4.25 -3.74 -9.51
C ASN A 58 4.10 -2.33 -8.92
N ILE A 59 5.25 -1.69 -8.67
CA ILE A 59 5.30 -0.34 -8.06
C ILE A 59 4.47 0.66 -8.87
N LYS A 60 4.61 0.68 -10.20
CA LYS A 60 3.91 1.64 -11.06
C LYS A 60 2.39 1.50 -10.94
N LYS A 61 1.86 0.28 -10.93
CA LYS A 61 0.42 0.06 -10.81
C LYS A 61 -0.09 0.48 -9.43
N CYS A 62 0.65 0.22 -8.35
CA CYS A 62 0.30 0.74 -7.02
C CYS A 62 0.28 2.27 -6.96
N GLN A 63 1.24 2.94 -7.61
CA GLN A 63 1.28 4.40 -7.71
C GLN A 63 0.08 4.94 -8.50
N ASP A 64 -0.29 4.29 -9.60
CA ASP A 64 -1.42 4.70 -10.43
C ASP A 64 -2.75 4.55 -9.65
N ILE A 65 -2.89 3.55 -8.78
CA ILE A 65 -4.07 3.41 -7.89
C ILE A 65 -4.16 4.58 -6.89
N PHE A 66 -3.06 4.99 -6.27
CA PHE A 66 -3.08 6.15 -5.37
C PHE A 66 -3.47 7.44 -6.10
N LYS A 67 -2.96 7.64 -7.32
CA LYS A 67 -3.35 8.79 -8.16
C LYS A 67 -4.83 8.76 -8.53
N GLU A 68 -5.38 7.57 -8.84
CA GLU A 68 -6.82 7.40 -9.12
C GLU A 68 -7.68 7.75 -7.90
N ALA A 69 -7.17 7.50 -6.69
CA ALA A 69 -7.79 7.92 -5.44
C ALA A 69 -7.48 9.37 -5.04
N GLU A 70 -6.87 10.17 -5.93
CA GLU A 70 -6.45 11.56 -5.70
C GLU A 70 -5.45 11.75 -4.56
N PHE A 71 -4.71 10.69 -4.19
CA PHE A 71 -3.64 10.76 -3.20
C PHE A 71 -2.26 10.89 -3.87
N PRO A 72 -1.44 11.87 -3.44
CA PRO A 72 -0.06 11.97 -3.91
C PRO A 72 0.77 10.82 -3.34
N VAL A 73 1.70 10.30 -4.14
CA VAL A 73 2.67 9.29 -3.70
C VAL A 73 3.92 9.98 -3.19
N LEU A 74 4.30 9.72 -1.94
CA LEU A 74 5.56 10.15 -1.36
C LEU A 74 6.74 9.67 -2.24
N GLN A 75 7.59 10.59 -2.65
CA GLN A 75 8.83 10.29 -3.35
C GLN A 75 10.00 10.25 -2.37
N GLY A 76 10.89 9.27 -2.52
CA GLY A 76 12.06 9.09 -1.66
C GLY A 76 11.86 8.05 -0.55
N PRO A 77 12.66 8.11 0.52
CA PRO A 77 12.63 7.11 1.60
C PRO A 77 11.31 7.14 2.38
N SER A 78 10.98 6.02 3.01
CA SER A 78 9.80 5.91 3.88
C SER A 78 9.91 6.85 5.09
N VAL A 79 8.87 7.64 5.33
CA VAL A 79 8.75 8.48 6.54
C VAL A 79 8.30 7.70 7.78
N PHE A 80 7.78 6.48 7.62
CA PHE A 80 7.26 5.69 8.76
C PHE A 80 8.35 5.28 9.75
N PHE A 81 9.60 5.20 9.29
CA PHE A 81 10.75 4.80 10.09
C PHE A 81 11.91 5.80 9.99
N ALA A 82 11.62 7.04 9.59
CA ALA A 82 12.62 8.10 9.66
C ALA A 82 13.03 8.26 11.13
N ARG A 83 14.34 8.19 11.40
CA ARG A 83 14.90 8.54 12.70
C ARG A 83 15.17 10.04 12.70
N ASP A 84 14.87 10.69 13.82
CA ASP A 84 15.24 12.09 14.07
C ASP A 84 16.76 12.30 13.98
#